data_AF-A0AAN4YCM8-F1
#
_entry.id   AF-A0AAN4YCM8-F1
#
_cell.length_a   1.000
_cell.length_b   1.000
_cell.length_c   1.000
_cell.angle_alpha   90.00
_cell.angle_beta   90.00
_cell.angle_gamma   90.00
#
_symmetry.space_group_name_H-M   'P 1'
#
loop_
_entity.id
_entity.type
_entity.pdbx_description
1 polymer ?
#
loop_
_entity_poly.entity_id
_entity_poly.type
_entity_poly.pdbx_seq_one_letter_code
_entity_poly.pdbx_strand_id
1 'polypeptide(L)'
;MSKIDPRSRYTSAWSKMAPKHRTNGYVHLPPRADDAHPHPSNLFFYYAKSAEKRTTPLTIYLGGGPGASSMSSMATEVGPCSVNSDSNSTSPNPWSWTRESDILFIDQPVQTGFSYDVLTNATIDYSTSTITPTDFDDGVPISSPSPITIDTLSIHNGCSDITTQGAFYPEYAYNNTYGVQAITETQYEEAKYNWTKPGGCLDMAVQCQELVQKLDPYNFGNNAEVNDVCFAADEYCYENVLAVYALSGVSSSIWSDERVLTVVARYP
;
A
#
# COMPACT_ATOMS: atom_id res chain seq x y z
N MET A 1 12.65 22.35 48.46
CA MET A 1 12.74 22.36 46.99
C MET A 1 12.34 20.99 46.48
N SER A 2 11.09 20.82 46.05
CA SER A 2 10.61 19.56 45.47
C SER A 2 11.26 19.35 44.12
N LYS A 3 11.95 18.21 43.93
CA LYS A 3 12.44 17.80 42.62
C LYS A 3 11.23 17.56 41.72
N ILE A 4 11.07 18.41 40.71
CA ILE A 4 10.10 18.21 39.63
C ILE A 4 10.61 17.02 38.82
N ASP A 5 9.91 15.88 38.88
CA ASP A 5 10.17 14.74 38.00
C ASP A 5 9.82 15.13 36.54
N PRO A 6 10.80 15.14 35.62
CA PRO A 6 10.55 15.44 34.21
C PRO A 6 9.49 14.53 33.59
N ARG A 7 9.37 13.27 34.04
CA ARG A 7 8.42 12.28 33.49
C ARG A 7 6.97 12.65 33.78
N SER A 8 6.70 13.38 34.86
CA SER A 8 5.34 13.73 35.27
C SER A 8 4.64 14.77 34.36
N ARG A 9 5.40 15.65 33.69
CA ARG A 9 4.82 16.58 32.70
C ARG A 9 4.54 15.88 31.38
N TYR A 10 5.41 14.95 31.02
CA TYR A 10 5.34 14.17 29.79
C TYR A 10 4.11 13.24 29.79
N THR A 11 3.85 12.46 30.84
CA THR A 11 2.69 11.53 30.91
C THR A 11 1.33 12.21 30.70
N SER A 12 1.18 13.48 31.10
CA SER A 12 -0.06 14.25 30.93
C SER A 12 -0.30 14.76 29.50
N ALA A 13 0.77 14.90 28.71
CA ALA A 13 0.69 15.22 27.28
C ALA A 13 0.49 13.93 26.46
N TRP A 14 1.13 12.83 26.87
CA TRP A 14 1.05 11.52 26.21
C TRP A 14 -0.35 10.90 26.25
N SER A 15 -1.09 11.03 27.36
CA SER A 15 -2.47 10.54 27.45
C SER A 15 -3.45 11.30 26.54
N LYS A 16 -3.05 12.45 26.00
CA LYS A 16 -3.84 13.25 25.06
C LYS A 16 -3.58 12.90 23.59
N MET A 17 -2.52 12.14 23.27
CA MET A 17 -2.12 11.84 21.89
C MET A 17 -2.74 10.54 21.34
N ALA A 18 -3.18 9.62 22.21
CA ALA A 18 -3.92 8.45 21.76
C ALA A 18 -5.31 8.84 21.24
N PRO A 19 -5.77 8.34 20.08
CA PRO A 19 -7.10 8.62 19.54
C PRO A 19 -8.18 8.33 20.58
N LYS A 20 -9.05 9.30 20.87
CA LYS A 20 -10.11 9.09 21.86
C LYS A 20 -11.25 8.21 21.33
N HIS A 21 -11.42 8.18 20.01
CA HIS A 21 -12.44 7.40 19.32
C HIS A 21 -11.77 6.64 18.19
N ARG A 22 -11.98 5.32 18.17
CA ARG A 22 -11.51 4.41 17.14
C ARG A 22 -12.66 3.50 16.77
N THR A 23 -12.78 3.20 15.49
CA THR A 23 -13.79 2.28 14.98
C THR A 23 -13.14 1.41 13.93
N ASN A 24 -13.43 0.12 13.95
CA ASN A 24 -13.03 -0.80 12.90
C ASN A 24 -14.22 -1.66 12.52
N GLY A 25 -14.13 -2.29 11.36
CA GLY A 25 -15.20 -3.12 10.83
C GLY A 25 -15.02 -3.31 9.33
N TYR A 26 -16.12 -3.64 8.68
CA TYR A 26 -16.15 -3.93 7.26
C TYR A 26 -17.11 -3.02 6.53
N VAL A 27 -16.72 -2.59 5.33
CA VAL A 27 -17.62 -2.01 4.35
C VAL A 27 -17.94 -3.07 3.31
N HIS A 28 -19.23 -3.36 3.17
CA HIS A 28 -19.74 -4.34 2.21
C HIS A 28 -20.06 -3.66 0.88
N LEU A 29 -19.36 -4.07 -0.16
CA LEU A 29 -19.59 -3.63 -1.53
C LEU A 29 -20.24 -4.78 -2.32
N PRO A 30 -21.41 -4.56 -2.93
CA PRO A 30 -22.05 -5.59 -3.76
C PRO A 30 -21.19 -5.88 -5.00
N PRO A 31 -21.35 -7.06 -5.61
CA PRO A 31 -20.73 -7.35 -6.91
C PRO A 31 -21.10 -6.28 -7.93
N ARG A 32 -20.13 -5.86 -8.73
CA ARG A 32 -20.33 -4.94 -9.84
C ARG A 32 -20.19 -5.68 -11.16
N ALA A 33 -21.16 -5.49 -12.05
CA ALA A 33 -21.24 -6.20 -13.33
C ALA A 33 -20.20 -5.70 -14.35
N ASP A 34 -19.61 -4.54 -14.11
CA ASP A 34 -18.62 -3.84 -14.92
C ASP A 34 -17.18 -3.99 -14.42
N ASP A 35 -16.98 -4.57 -13.23
CA ASP A 35 -15.64 -4.77 -12.65
C ASP A 35 -15.04 -6.12 -13.07
N ALA A 36 -13.70 -6.18 -13.11
CA ALA A 36 -12.94 -7.45 -13.24
C ALA A 36 -13.13 -8.41 -12.05
N HIS A 37 -13.92 -8.02 -11.05
CA HIS A 37 -14.17 -8.75 -9.81
C HIS A 37 -15.68 -9.01 -9.63
N PRO A 38 -16.22 -10.14 -10.14
CA PRO A 38 -17.66 -10.45 -10.09
C PRO A 38 -18.16 -10.91 -8.70
N HIS A 39 -17.37 -10.66 -7.65
CA HIS A 39 -17.60 -11.17 -6.29
C HIS A 39 -17.88 -10.00 -5.33
N PRO A 40 -18.64 -10.22 -4.24
CA PRO A 40 -18.81 -9.21 -3.21
C PRO A 40 -17.45 -8.89 -2.58
N SER A 41 -17.29 -7.66 -2.08
CA SER A 41 -16.07 -7.24 -1.39
C SER A 41 -16.40 -6.73 0.01
N ASN A 42 -15.72 -7.27 1.02
CA ASN A 42 -15.79 -6.82 2.41
C ASN A 42 -14.45 -6.19 2.76
N LEU A 43 -14.37 -4.86 2.63
CA LEU A 43 -13.15 -4.13 2.88
C LEU A 43 -13.03 -3.81 4.37
N PHE A 44 -11.99 -4.32 5.01
CA PHE A 44 -11.65 -3.97 6.38
C PHE A 44 -11.17 -2.53 6.44
N PHE A 45 -11.65 -1.81 7.44
CA PHE A 45 -11.15 -0.48 7.74
C PHE A 45 -10.81 -0.33 9.21
N TYR A 46 -9.86 0.56 9.46
CA TYR A 46 -9.58 1.10 10.78
C TYR A 46 -9.62 2.61 10.72
N TYR A 47 -10.53 3.19 11.50
CA TYR A 47 -10.70 4.62 11.64
C TYR A 47 -10.10 5.12 12.96
N ALA A 48 -9.21 6.09 12.87
CA ALA A 48 -8.62 6.77 14.01
C ALA A 48 -8.98 8.26 13.99
N LYS A 49 -9.76 8.70 14.98
CA LYS A 49 -10.08 10.11 15.14
C LYS A 49 -8.89 10.90 15.69
N SER A 50 -8.72 12.12 15.19
CA SER A 50 -7.70 13.03 15.67
C SER A 50 -7.84 13.32 17.17
N ALA A 51 -6.69 13.33 17.85
CA ALA A 51 -6.63 13.51 19.29
C ALA A 51 -6.56 15.00 19.70
N GLU A 52 -6.14 15.89 18.80
CA GLU A 52 -5.82 17.28 19.12
C GLU A 52 -6.88 18.29 18.63
N LYS A 53 -7.51 18.05 17.48
CA LYS A 53 -8.39 19.02 16.81
C LYS A 53 -9.83 18.51 16.69
N ARG A 54 -10.80 19.39 16.99
CA ARG A 54 -12.25 19.10 16.90
C ARG A 54 -12.78 19.06 15.47
N THR A 55 -12.18 19.84 14.58
CA THR A 55 -12.48 19.91 13.15
C THR A 55 -11.19 19.62 12.38
N THR A 56 -11.08 18.39 11.88
CA THR A 56 -9.92 17.88 11.14
C THR A 56 -10.36 17.42 9.76
N PRO A 57 -9.48 17.50 8.75
CA PRO A 57 -9.73 16.81 7.48
C PRO A 57 -9.70 15.30 7.70
N LEU A 58 -10.33 14.56 6.77
CA LEU A 58 -10.24 13.10 6.69
C LEU A 58 -9.10 12.74 5.74
N THR A 59 -8.11 11.99 6.20
CA THR A 59 -7.10 11.36 5.34
C THR A 59 -7.48 9.90 5.15
N ILE A 60 -7.69 9.49 3.91
CA ILE A 60 -7.79 8.08 3.52
C ILE A 60 -6.38 7.60 3.21
N TYR A 61 -5.95 6.51 3.84
CA TYR A 61 -4.62 5.92 3.66
C TYR A 61 -4.76 4.55 2.99
N LEU A 62 -4.07 4.37 1.87
CA LEU A 62 -4.07 3.15 1.08
C LEU A 62 -2.63 2.65 0.90
N GLY A 63 -2.34 1.48 1.47
CA GLY A 63 -1.07 0.78 1.32
C GLY A 63 -0.83 0.30 -0.11
N GLY A 64 0.44 0.04 -0.41
CA GLY A 64 0.94 -0.36 -1.73
C GLY A 64 0.95 -1.86 -1.96
N GLY A 65 2.12 -2.41 -2.27
CA GLY A 65 2.31 -3.79 -2.70
C GLY A 65 2.39 -3.92 -4.22
N PRO A 66 1.34 -4.32 -4.94
CA PRO A 66 -0.11 -4.31 -4.60
C PRO A 66 -0.54 -5.35 -3.57
N GLY A 67 -1.62 -5.06 -2.82
CA GLY A 67 -2.19 -5.97 -1.83
C GLY A 67 -1.46 -6.00 -0.48
N ALA A 68 -0.67 -4.97 -0.18
CA ALA A 68 -0.10 -4.78 1.16
C ALA A 68 -1.16 -4.18 2.09
N SER A 69 -1.26 -4.71 3.31
CA SER A 69 -2.22 -4.21 4.30
C SER A 69 -1.85 -2.81 4.77
N SER A 70 -2.82 -1.90 4.74
CA SER A 70 -2.69 -0.56 5.34
C SER A 70 -2.55 -0.63 6.86
N MET A 71 -2.91 -1.75 7.49
CA MET A 71 -2.71 -1.96 8.92
C MET A 71 -1.24 -2.08 9.30
N SER A 72 -0.40 -2.57 8.39
CA SER A 72 1.05 -2.59 8.58
C SER A 72 1.55 -1.17 8.79
N SER A 73 1.29 -0.26 7.85
CA SER A 73 1.68 1.14 7.94
C SER A 73 1.00 1.90 9.08
N MET A 74 -0.22 1.53 9.45
CA MET A 74 -0.84 2.03 10.69
C MET A 74 0.00 1.66 11.92
N ALA A 75 0.53 0.44 11.98
CA ALA A 75 1.30 -0.05 13.13
C ALA A 75 2.79 0.32 13.08
N THR A 76 3.36 0.63 11.91
CA THR A 76 4.81 0.82 11.77
C THR A 76 5.22 2.22 11.31
N GLU A 77 4.31 3.00 10.70
CA GLU A 77 4.66 4.28 10.08
C GLU A 77 3.88 5.45 10.69
N VAL A 78 2.63 5.63 10.28
CA VAL A 78 1.89 6.90 10.44
C VAL A 78 0.80 6.85 11.51
N GLY A 79 0.42 5.66 11.94
CA GLY A 79 -0.66 5.48 12.90
C GLY A 79 -0.31 5.92 14.32
N PRO A 80 -1.28 5.86 15.24
CA PRO A 80 -1.20 6.48 16.57
C PRO A 80 -0.23 5.78 17.53
N CYS A 81 0.03 4.50 17.30
CA CYS A 81 0.88 3.67 18.13
C CYS A 81 1.68 2.71 17.26
N SER A 82 2.87 2.34 17.74
CA SER A 82 3.69 1.29 17.16
C SER A 82 3.63 0.02 17.99
N VAL A 83 3.61 -1.14 17.33
CA VAL A 83 3.70 -2.45 17.99
C VAL A 83 5.12 -2.67 18.50
N ASN A 84 5.25 -3.05 19.77
CA ASN A 84 6.55 -3.30 20.38
C ASN A 84 7.06 -4.72 20.02
N SER A 85 8.36 -4.96 20.23
CA SER A 85 8.99 -6.25 19.90
C SER A 85 8.45 -7.45 20.68
N ASP A 86 7.73 -7.22 21.78
CA ASP A 86 7.04 -8.26 22.54
C ASP A 86 5.74 -8.74 21.86
N SER A 87 5.32 -8.09 20.76
CA SER A 87 4.08 -8.35 20.03
C SER A 87 2.81 -8.31 20.89
N ASN A 88 2.90 -7.74 22.09
CA ASN A 88 1.84 -7.76 23.09
C ASN A 88 1.52 -6.35 23.60
N SER A 89 2.48 -5.44 23.53
CA SER A 89 2.31 -4.05 23.91
C SER A 89 2.52 -3.09 22.75
N THR A 90 2.01 -1.88 22.90
CA THR A 90 2.20 -0.80 21.93
C THR A 90 2.78 0.43 22.61
N SER A 91 3.62 1.17 21.90
CA SER A 91 4.12 2.49 22.31
C SER A 91 3.46 3.60 21.49
N PRO A 92 3.12 4.76 22.07
CA PRO A 92 2.58 5.88 21.30
C PRO A 92 3.57 6.37 20.24
N ASN A 93 3.07 6.70 19.05
CA ASN A 93 3.86 7.33 17.99
C ASN A 93 3.81 8.86 18.14
N PRO A 94 4.90 9.53 18.58
CA PRO A 94 4.92 11.00 18.74
C PRO A 94 4.73 11.77 17.43
N TRP A 95 4.95 11.10 16.29
CA TRP A 95 4.87 11.67 14.94
C TRP A 95 3.65 11.17 14.16
N SER A 96 2.64 10.62 14.87
CA SER A 96 1.43 10.15 14.21
C SER A 96 0.72 11.24 13.42
N TRP A 97 0.29 10.89 12.21
CA TRP A 97 -0.54 11.77 11.38
C TRP A 97 -1.92 12.02 12.01
N THR A 98 -2.38 11.14 12.90
CA THR A 98 -3.63 11.29 13.66
C THR A 98 -3.61 12.48 14.63
N ARG A 99 -2.49 13.18 14.77
CA ARG A 99 -2.43 14.45 15.49
C ARG A 99 -3.12 15.58 14.74
N GLU A 100 -3.15 15.50 13.41
CA GLU A 100 -3.59 16.60 12.53
C GLU A 100 -4.81 16.24 11.67
N SER A 101 -5.09 14.96 11.48
CA SER A 101 -6.19 14.47 10.64
C SER A 101 -6.91 13.28 11.27
N ASP A 102 -8.19 13.13 10.99
CA ASP A 102 -8.87 11.85 11.17
C ASP A 102 -8.35 10.92 10.05
N ILE A 103 -7.95 9.69 10.37
CA ILE A 103 -7.39 8.78 9.37
C ILE A 103 -8.26 7.56 9.22
N LEU A 104 -8.59 7.23 7.97
CA LEU A 104 -9.26 6.01 7.56
C LEU A 104 -8.24 5.14 6.80
N PHE A 105 -7.76 4.10 7.46
CA PHE A 105 -6.92 3.09 6.82
C PHE A 105 -7.82 2.01 6.23
N ILE A 106 -7.58 1.62 4.98
CA ILE A 106 -8.39 0.62 4.26
C ILE A 106 -7.46 -0.47 3.72
N ASP A 107 -7.77 -1.72 4.05
CA ASP A 107 -7.10 -2.86 3.42
C ASP A 107 -7.71 -3.09 2.03
N GLN A 108 -6.92 -2.85 0.99
CA GLN A 108 -7.35 -2.94 -0.40
C GLN A 108 -6.22 -3.48 -1.28
N PRO A 109 -6.56 -4.18 -2.39
CA PRO A 109 -7.90 -4.62 -2.82
C PRO A 109 -8.52 -5.69 -1.89
N VAL A 110 -9.70 -6.21 -2.24
CA VAL A 110 -10.30 -7.35 -1.53
C VAL A 110 -9.29 -8.51 -1.45
N GLN A 111 -9.29 -9.28 -0.36
CA GLN A 111 -8.27 -10.30 0.01
C GLN A 111 -6.92 -9.75 0.53
N THR A 112 -6.78 -8.43 0.67
CA THR A 112 -5.64 -7.81 1.35
C THR A 112 -5.86 -7.73 2.86
N GLY A 113 -4.84 -8.07 3.65
CA GLY A 113 -4.89 -7.89 5.11
C GLY A 113 -6.09 -8.61 5.74
N PHE A 114 -6.99 -7.85 6.37
CA PHE A 114 -8.23 -8.40 6.93
C PHE A 114 -9.42 -8.39 5.97
N SER A 115 -9.32 -7.76 4.79
CA SER A 115 -10.39 -7.72 3.78
C SER A 115 -10.60 -9.08 3.13
N TYR A 116 -11.85 -9.40 2.78
CA TYR A 116 -12.22 -10.69 2.18
C TYR A 116 -13.43 -10.55 1.25
N ASP A 117 -13.64 -11.51 0.37
CA ASP A 117 -14.76 -11.54 -0.60
C ASP A 117 -15.99 -12.29 -0.05
N VAL A 118 -15.87 -13.58 0.22
CA VAL A 118 -16.93 -14.42 0.80
C VAL A 118 -16.33 -15.15 2.00
N LEU A 119 -16.96 -15.03 3.17
CA LEU A 119 -16.57 -15.84 4.33
C LEU A 119 -16.72 -17.31 3.98
N THR A 120 -15.59 -17.97 3.74
CA THR A 120 -15.57 -19.38 3.41
C THR A 120 -15.10 -20.14 4.64
N ASN A 121 -16.02 -20.78 5.36
CA ASN A 121 -15.62 -21.68 6.44
C ASN A 121 -14.82 -22.82 5.83
N ALA A 122 -13.58 -23.03 6.26
CA ALA A 122 -12.74 -24.08 5.68
C ALA A 122 -12.01 -24.91 6.72
N THR A 123 -11.78 -26.19 6.40
CA THR A 123 -10.83 -27.04 7.13
C THR A 123 -9.48 -26.96 6.43
N ILE A 124 -8.46 -26.54 7.16
CA ILE A 124 -7.08 -26.49 6.65
C ILE A 124 -6.33 -27.72 7.18
N ASP A 125 -5.89 -28.57 6.26
CA ASP A 125 -4.91 -29.60 6.59
C ASP A 125 -3.51 -28.98 6.53
N TYR A 126 -2.94 -28.66 7.70
CA TYR A 126 -1.60 -28.06 7.82
C TYR A 126 -0.46 -28.96 7.31
N SER A 127 -0.70 -30.26 7.08
CA SER A 127 0.31 -31.17 6.55
C SER A 127 0.36 -31.18 5.02
N THR A 128 -0.75 -30.82 4.36
CA THR A 128 -0.87 -30.82 2.91
C THR A 128 -1.19 -29.45 2.32
N SER A 129 -1.42 -28.44 3.18
CA SER A 129 -1.95 -27.12 2.82
C SER A 129 -3.29 -27.18 2.08
N THR A 130 -4.04 -28.28 2.22
CA THR A 130 -5.34 -28.44 1.56
C THR A 130 -6.42 -27.67 2.32
N ILE A 131 -7.19 -26.86 1.62
CA ILE A 131 -8.31 -26.07 2.15
C ILE A 131 -9.62 -26.68 1.66
N THR A 132 -10.48 -27.15 2.58
CA THR A 132 -11.79 -27.75 2.26
C THR A 132 -12.92 -26.82 2.69
N PRO A 133 -13.66 -26.18 1.77
CA PRO A 133 -14.79 -25.30 2.09
C PRO A 133 -15.99 -26.03 2.71
N THR A 134 -16.72 -25.34 3.58
CA THR A 134 -17.99 -25.73 4.20
C THR A 134 -18.94 -24.53 4.25
N ASP A 135 -20.24 -24.79 4.08
CA ASP A 135 -21.26 -23.80 3.74
C ASP A 135 -22.18 -23.48 4.94
N PHE A 136 -22.33 -22.19 5.26
CA PHE A 136 -23.28 -21.67 6.25
C PHE A 136 -23.68 -20.23 5.91
N ASP A 137 -24.80 -20.08 5.20
CA ASP A 137 -25.40 -18.80 4.81
C ASP A 137 -26.12 -18.11 5.98
N ASP A 138 -25.63 -16.93 6.38
CA ASP A 138 -26.44 -15.89 7.00
C ASP A 138 -26.08 -14.56 6.34
N GLY A 139 -27.05 -13.98 5.63
CA GLY A 139 -26.85 -12.87 4.70
C GLY A 139 -26.23 -11.60 5.29
N VAL A 140 -25.60 -10.81 4.40
CA VAL A 140 -24.86 -9.60 4.72
C VAL A 140 -25.73 -8.34 4.53
N PRO A 141 -25.78 -7.39 5.48
CA PRO A 141 -26.54 -6.16 5.35
C PRO A 141 -25.91 -5.17 4.35
N ILE A 142 -26.74 -4.58 3.49
CA ILE A 142 -26.35 -3.60 2.46
C ILE A 142 -26.27 -2.20 3.09
N SER A 143 -25.19 -1.44 2.80
CA SER A 143 -25.06 -0.03 3.18
C SER A 143 -25.24 0.90 1.98
N SER A 144 -25.77 2.11 2.22
CA SER A 144 -25.95 3.14 1.18
C SER A 144 -24.78 4.15 1.22
N PRO A 145 -24.14 4.48 0.09
CA PRO A 145 -23.01 5.40 0.08
C PRO A 145 -23.45 6.86 0.16
N SER A 146 -22.74 7.65 0.97
CA SER A 146 -22.81 9.11 0.97
C SER A 146 -21.62 9.69 0.18
N PRO A 147 -21.81 10.76 -0.61
CA PRO A 147 -20.72 11.37 -1.36
C PRO A 147 -19.72 12.07 -0.41
N ILE A 148 -18.44 12.00 -0.76
CA ILE A 148 -17.34 12.68 -0.07
C ILE A 148 -16.62 13.57 -1.10
N THR A 149 -16.22 14.77 -0.70
CA THR A 149 -15.45 15.67 -1.56
C THR A 149 -13.96 15.46 -1.34
N ILE A 150 -13.23 15.20 -2.43
CA ILE A 150 -11.76 15.09 -2.42
C ILE A 150 -11.15 16.49 -2.57
N ASP A 151 -10.22 16.83 -1.69
CA ASP A 151 -9.47 18.09 -1.75
C ASP A 151 -8.10 17.91 -2.38
N THR A 152 -7.34 16.92 -1.90
CA THR A 152 -5.95 16.70 -2.29
C THR A 152 -5.65 15.21 -2.41
N LEU A 153 -4.81 14.87 -3.38
CA LEU A 153 -4.21 13.55 -3.55
C LEU A 153 -2.70 13.65 -3.32
N SER A 154 -2.12 12.73 -2.56
CA SER A 154 -0.67 12.63 -2.38
C SER A 154 -0.19 11.21 -2.63
N ILE A 155 0.93 11.08 -3.34
CA ILE A 155 1.59 9.82 -3.67
C ILE A 155 2.98 9.86 -3.06
N HIS A 156 3.28 8.92 -2.16
CA HIS A 156 4.56 8.80 -1.50
C HIS A 156 5.29 7.59 -2.06
N ASN A 157 6.51 7.80 -2.57
CA ASN A 157 7.39 6.78 -3.15
C ASN A 157 6.72 5.91 -4.23
N GLY A 158 5.67 6.42 -4.90
CA GLY A 158 4.87 5.64 -5.83
C GLY A 158 5.57 5.35 -7.15
N CYS A 159 5.30 4.18 -7.72
CA CYS A 159 5.64 3.87 -9.10
C CYS A 159 4.57 4.47 -10.01
N SER A 160 4.85 5.63 -10.62
CA SER A 160 3.91 6.35 -11.48
C SER A 160 4.07 6.03 -12.96
N ASP A 161 5.30 6.06 -13.47
CA ASP A 161 5.62 5.81 -14.87
C ASP A 161 6.98 5.11 -14.98
N ILE A 162 6.97 3.87 -15.45
CA ILE A 162 8.19 3.08 -15.61
C ILE A 162 9.06 3.62 -16.74
N THR A 163 8.48 4.18 -17.81
CA THR A 163 9.24 4.71 -18.97
C THR A 163 10.13 5.88 -18.60
N THR A 164 9.74 6.61 -17.54
CA THR A 164 10.53 7.68 -16.95
C THR A 164 11.43 7.17 -15.81
N GLN A 165 10.87 6.44 -14.84
CA GLN A 165 11.58 6.08 -13.62
C GLN A 165 12.61 4.96 -13.80
N GLY A 166 12.40 4.06 -14.75
CA GLY A 166 13.19 2.84 -14.91
C GLY A 166 14.69 3.09 -15.10
N ALA A 167 15.04 4.16 -15.81
CA ALA A 167 16.42 4.60 -16.00
C ALA A 167 17.14 5.02 -14.70
N PHE A 168 16.40 5.48 -13.68
CA PHE A 168 16.95 6.00 -12.43
C PHE A 168 17.21 4.92 -11.40
N TYR A 169 16.64 3.72 -11.55
CA TYR A 169 16.90 2.62 -10.65
C TYR A 169 18.37 2.17 -10.63
N PRO A 170 19.02 1.87 -11.77
CA PRO A 170 20.45 1.57 -11.78
C PRO A 170 21.31 2.77 -11.39
N GLU A 171 20.91 4.00 -11.76
CA GLU A 171 21.63 5.22 -11.37
C GLU A 171 21.66 5.38 -9.84
N TYR A 172 20.51 5.28 -9.20
CA TYR A 172 20.40 5.38 -7.74
C TYR A 172 21.11 4.23 -7.03
N ALA A 173 21.09 3.03 -7.60
CA ALA A 173 21.79 1.87 -7.06
C ALA A 173 23.33 2.04 -7.08
N TYR A 174 23.86 2.67 -8.13
CA TYR A 174 25.31 2.82 -8.32
C TYR A 174 25.86 4.12 -7.71
N ASN A 175 25.16 5.23 -7.92
CA ASN A 175 25.61 6.58 -7.61
C ASN A 175 24.47 7.47 -7.11
N ASN A 176 24.09 7.32 -5.84
CA ASN A 176 23.09 8.19 -5.20
C ASN A 176 23.72 9.29 -4.31
N THR A 177 22.89 10.24 -3.94
CA THR A 177 23.23 11.39 -3.07
C THR A 177 23.61 11.00 -1.64
N TYR A 178 23.41 9.74 -1.23
CA TYR A 178 23.75 9.23 0.09
C TYR A 178 25.14 8.59 0.13
N GLY A 179 25.84 8.51 -1.00
CA GLY A 179 27.17 7.90 -1.09
C GLY A 179 27.16 6.38 -0.90
N VAL A 180 26.00 5.73 -1.10
CA VAL A 180 25.85 4.27 -0.99
C VAL A 180 25.93 3.68 -2.38
N GLN A 181 27.00 2.94 -2.67
CA GLN A 181 27.11 2.15 -3.88
C GLN A 181 26.64 0.72 -3.59
N ALA A 182 25.43 0.39 -4.03
CA ALA A 182 24.82 -0.93 -3.81
C ALA A 182 25.27 -1.96 -4.84
N ILE A 183 25.56 -1.52 -6.08
CA ILE A 183 25.91 -2.41 -7.19
C ILE A 183 27.29 -2.07 -7.76
N THR A 184 27.91 -3.06 -8.41
CA THR A 184 29.19 -2.88 -9.13
C THR A 184 28.99 -2.10 -10.43
N GLU A 185 30.09 -1.57 -10.97
CA GLU A 185 30.06 -0.86 -12.26
C GLU A 185 29.55 -1.76 -13.40
N THR A 186 29.98 -3.02 -13.45
CA THR A 186 29.50 -4.01 -14.43
C THR A 186 27.99 -4.20 -14.35
N GLN A 187 27.45 -4.36 -13.14
CA GLN A 187 26.00 -4.51 -12.91
C GLN A 187 25.21 -3.26 -13.32
N TYR A 188 25.77 -2.07 -13.07
CA TYR A 188 25.20 -0.81 -13.50
C TYR A 188 25.13 -0.71 -15.03
N GLU A 189 26.24 -1.00 -15.71
CA GLU A 189 26.32 -0.96 -17.18
C GLU A 189 25.37 -1.97 -17.83
N GLU A 190 25.30 -3.20 -17.31
CA GLU A 190 24.38 -4.24 -17.76
C GLU A 190 22.91 -3.82 -17.61
N ALA A 191 22.53 -3.27 -16.46
CA ALA A 191 21.17 -2.78 -16.22
C ALA A 191 20.80 -1.61 -17.15
N LYS A 192 21.72 -0.66 -17.35
CA LYS A 192 21.54 0.46 -18.29
C LYS A 192 21.43 -0.02 -19.74
N TYR A 193 22.20 -1.03 -20.12
CA TYR A 193 22.12 -1.64 -21.45
C TYR A 193 20.79 -2.37 -21.66
N ASN A 194 20.36 -3.20 -20.70
CA ASN A 194 19.07 -3.90 -20.78
C ASN A 194 17.87 -2.94 -20.76
N TRP A 195 18.03 -1.75 -20.17
CA TRP A 195 17.05 -0.66 -20.25
C TRP A 195 16.93 -0.08 -21.67
N THR A 196 18.05 0.31 -22.31
CA THR A 196 18.04 1.10 -23.56
C THR A 196 18.21 0.30 -24.85
N LYS A 197 18.66 -0.95 -24.80
CA LYS A 197 18.91 -1.74 -26.02
C LYS A 197 17.60 -1.92 -26.83
N PRO A 198 17.68 -2.10 -28.15
CA PRO A 198 16.52 -2.45 -28.96
C PRO A 198 15.82 -3.71 -28.42
N GLY A 199 14.51 -3.61 -28.21
CA GLY A 199 13.71 -4.67 -27.58
C GLY A 199 13.99 -4.87 -26.08
N GLY A 200 14.67 -3.92 -25.44
CA GLY A 200 14.90 -3.88 -24.01
C GLY A 200 13.70 -3.34 -23.23
N CYS A 201 13.89 -3.12 -21.93
CA CYS A 201 12.81 -2.76 -21.01
C CYS A 201 12.06 -1.48 -21.42
N LEU A 202 12.75 -0.43 -21.89
CA LEU A 202 12.08 0.79 -22.34
C LEU A 202 11.17 0.54 -23.56
N ASP A 203 11.68 -0.18 -24.57
CA ASP A 203 10.90 -0.50 -25.79
C ASP A 203 9.68 -1.35 -25.46
N MET A 204 9.82 -2.33 -24.55
CA MET A 204 8.73 -3.19 -24.10
C MET A 204 7.68 -2.40 -23.30
N ALA A 205 8.11 -1.50 -22.42
CA ALA A 205 7.21 -0.65 -21.65
C ALA A 205 6.42 0.32 -22.54
N VAL A 206 7.06 0.91 -23.55
CA VAL A 206 6.38 1.77 -24.54
C VAL A 206 5.35 0.97 -25.34
N GLN A 207 5.71 -0.24 -25.80
CA GLN A 207 4.78 -1.12 -26.51
C GLN A 207 3.55 -1.47 -25.67
N CYS A 208 3.74 -1.80 -24.38
CA CYS A 208 2.64 -2.00 -23.44
C CYS A 208 1.75 -0.75 -23.34
N GLN A 209 2.31 0.44 -23.11
CA GLN A 209 1.52 1.68 -22.99
C GLN A 209 0.72 1.99 -24.26
N GLU A 210 1.32 1.82 -25.44
CA GLU A 210 0.63 2.00 -26.71
C GLU A 210 -0.52 1.02 -26.91
N LEU A 211 -0.35 -0.22 -26.44
CA LEU A 211 -1.37 -1.26 -26.56
C LEU A 211 -2.53 -1.02 -25.59
N VAL A 212 -2.24 -0.61 -24.35
CA VAL A 212 -3.25 -0.16 -23.37
C VAL A 212 -4.12 0.95 -23.98
N GLN A 213 -3.50 2.00 -24.56
CA GLN A 213 -4.27 3.09 -25.18
C GLN A 213 -5.20 2.64 -26.31
N LYS A 214 -4.85 1.57 -27.03
CA LYS A 214 -5.63 1.06 -28.17
C LYS A 214 -6.71 0.08 -27.75
N LEU A 215 -6.41 -0.82 -26.82
CA LEU A 215 -7.20 -2.02 -26.53
C LEU A 215 -7.81 -2.04 -25.11
N ASP A 216 -7.31 -1.20 -24.21
CA ASP A 216 -7.83 -1.03 -22.84
C ASP A 216 -7.75 0.47 -22.41
N PRO A 217 -8.49 1.37 -23.06
CA PRO A 217 -8.38 2.82 -22.84
C PRO A 217 -8.86 3.27 -21.44
N TYR A 218 -9.54 2.39 -20.70
CA TYR A 218 -9.97 2.64 -19.32
C TYR A 218 -9.07 1.95 -18.29
N ASN A 219 -8.06 1.19 -18.75
CA ASN A 219 -7.08 0.49 -17.94
C ASN A 219 -7.73 -0.43 -16.89
N PHE A 220 -8.72 -1.21 -17.32
CA PHE A 220 -9.42 -2.16 -16.46
C PHE A 220 -8.63 -3.47 -16.25
N GLY A 221 -7.60 -3.74 -17.06
CA GLY A 221 -6.78 -4.94 -16.95
C GLY A 221 -7.51 -6.22 -17.38
N ASN A 222 -8.55 -6.12 -18.20
CA ASN A 222 -9.38 -7.24 -18.65
C ASN A 222 -9.11 -7.69 -20.09
N ASN A 223 -8.12 -7.09 -20.76
CA ASN A 223 -7.72 -7.46 -22.11
C ASN A 223 -6.50 -8.39 -22.07
N ALA A 224 -6.68 -9.66 -22.46
CA ALA A 224 -5.62 -10.68 -22.38
C ALA A 224 -4.37 -10.32 -23.20
N GLU A 225 -4.52 -9.74 -24.39
CA GLU A 225 -3.39 -9.35 -25.24
C GLU A 225 -2.57 -8.23 -24.60
N VAL A 226 -3.25 -7.21 -24.06
CA VAL A 226 -2.62 -6.13 -23.29
C VAL A 226 -1.89 -6.71 -22.09
N ASN A 227 -2.56 -7.59 -21.33
CA ASN A 227 -2.01 -8.18 -20.13
C ASN A 227 -0.76 -9.01 -20.41
N ASP A 228 -0.75 -9.83 -21.47
CA ASP A 228 0.41 -10.65 -21.85
C ASP A 228 1.62 -9.79 -22.21
N VAL A 229 1.42 -8.73 -23.01
CA VAL A 229 2.51 -7.81 -23.41
C VAL A 229 3.03 -7.00 -22.23
N CYS A 230 2.13 -6.46 -21.42
CA CYS A 230 2.49 -5.66 -20.26
C CYS A 230 3.15 -6.50 -19.15
N PHE A 231 2.69 -7.73 -18.93
CA PHE A 231 3.32 -8.66 -18.00
C PHE A 231 4.74 -9.04 -18.43
N ALA A 232 4.93 -9.37 -19.72
CA ALA A 232 6.27 -9.66 -20.25
C ALA A 232 7.22 -8.45 -20.12
N ALA A 233 6.71 -7.23 -20.30
CA ALA A 233 7.47 -6.01 -20.07
C ALA A 233 7.85 -5.86 -18.59
N ASP A 234 6.90 -6.04 -17.67
CA ASP A 234 7.13 -5.94 -16.22
C ASP A 234 8.18 -6.97 -15.75
N GLU A 235 8.03 -8.25 -16.11
CA GLU A 235 9.00 -9.28 -15.75
C GLU A 235 10.41 -8.96 -16.27
N TYR A 236 10.51 -8.61 -17.55
CA TYR A 236 11.81 -8.28 -18.15
C TYR A 236 12.47 -7.09 -17.45
N CYS A 237 11.70 -6.02 -17.23
CA CYS A 237 12.15 -4.82 -16.53
C CYS A 237 12.57 -5.13 -15.10
N TYR A 238 11.75 -5.88 -14.37
CA TYR A 238 12.04 -6.27 -13.00
C TYR A 238 13.35 -7.05 -12.93
N GLU A 239 13.48 -8.13 -13.68
CA GLU A 239 14.66 -9.01 -13.63
C GLU A 239 15.95 -8.32 -14.06
N ASN A 240 15.91 -7.53 -15.14
CA ASN A 240 17.11 -7.05 -15.81
C ASN A 240 17.52 -5.63 -15.40
N VAL A 241 16.63 -4.88 -14.74
CA VAL A 241 16.89 -3.47 -14.38
C VAL A 241 16.73 -3.25 -12.87
N LEU A 242 15.64 -3.75 -12.26
CA LEU A 242 15.32 -3.46 -10.85
C LEU A 242 15.96 -4.46 -9.88
N ALA A 243 15.88 -5.76 -10.18
CA ALA A 243 16.29 -6.86 -9.30
C ALA A 243 17.80 -6.86 -9.01
N VAL A 244 18.60 -6.23 -9.88
CA VAL A 244 20.05 -6.02 -9.66
C VAL A 244 20.32 -5.31 -8.33
N TYR A 245 19.45 -4.36 -7.93
CA TYR A 245 19.53 -3.73 -6.61
C TYR A 245 19.10 -4.67 -5.48
N ALA A 246 18.02 -5.44 -5.66
CA ALA A 246 17.54 -6.38 -4.64
C ALA A 246 18.59 -7.44 -4.26
N LEU A 247 19.44 -7.83 -5.21
CA LEU A 247 20.54 -8.78 -4.99
C LEU A 247 21.78 -8.17 -4.30
N SER A 248 21.83 -6.86 -4.10
CA SER A 248 22.96 -6.19 -3.43
C SER A 248 23.05 -6.44 -1.93
N GLY A 249 21.97 -6.94 -1.31
CA GLY A 249 21.85 -7.07 0.15
C GLY A 249 21.55 -5.74 0.87
N VAL A 250 21.38 -4.64 0.14
CA VAL A 250 20.82 -3.39 0.67
C VAL A 250 19.30 -3.51 0.71
N SER A 251 18.67 -3.04 1.79
CA SER A 251 17.21 -3.09 1.93
C SER A 251 16.51 -2.45 0.74
N SER A 252 15.65 -3.22 0.08
CA SER A 252 14.73 -2.75 -0.95
C SER A 252 13.36 -2.36 -0.37
N SER A 253 13.29 -1.96 0.91
CA SER A 253 12.03 -1.53 1.55
C SER A 253 11.32 -0.35 0.85
N ILE A 254 12.06 0.45 0.06
CA ILE A 254 11.52 1.48 -0.85
C ILE A 254 10.55 0.90 -1.91
N TRP A 255 10.58 -0.40 -2.14
CA TRP A 255 9.98 -1.03 -3.31
C TRP A 255 8.64 -1.73 -3.07
N SER A 256 8.41 -2.33 -1.90
CA SER A 256 7.18 -3.11 -1.63
C SER A 256 6.23 -2.42 -0.65
N ASP A 257 6.76 -1.85 0.44
CA ASP A 257 5.93 -1.52 1.62
C ASP A 257 5.70 -0.01 1.82
N GLU A 258 6.51 0.85 1.20
CA GLU A 258 6.45 2.32 1.38
C GLU A 258 5.72 3.07 0.25
N ARG A 259 5.11 2.35 -0.70
CA ARG A 259 4.33 2.98 -1.79
C ARG A 259 2.94 3.29 -1.29
N VAL A 260 2.64 4.57 -1.07
CA VAL A 260 1.42 4.97 -0.38
C VAL A 260 0.64 5.97 -1.20
N LEU A 261 -0.67 5.74 -1.30
CA LEU A 261 -1.63 6.72 -1.79
C LEU A 261 -2.41 7.29 -0.61
N THR A 262 -2.47 8.61 -0.49
CA THR A 262 -3.33 9.27 0.48
C THR A 262 -4.26 10.28 -0.16
N VAL A 263 -5.51 10.29 0.31
CA VAL A 263 -6.55 11.21 -0.16
C VAL A 263 -7.01 12.05 1.01
N VAL A 264 -6.85 13.37 0.92
CA VAL A 264 -7.42 14.30 1.89
C VAL A 264 -8.80 14.72 1.40
N ALA A 265 -9.78 14.53 2.26
CA ALA A 265 -11.19 14.70 1.96
C ALA A 265 -11.92 15.47 3.08
N ARG A 266 -13.05 16.06 2.71
CA ARG A 266 -13.98 16.73 3.62
C ARG A 266 -15.37 16.13 3.53
N TYR A 267 -15.99 15.96 4.69
CA TYR A 267 -17.42 15.71 4.76
C TYR A 267 -18.18 16.95 4.23
N PRO A 268 -19.32 16.75 3.56
CA PRO A 268 -20.20 17.85 3.14
C PRO A 268 -20.74 18.65 4.34
#